data_AF-Q96402-F1
#
_entry.id   AF-Q96402-F1
#
_cell.length_a   1.000
_cell.length_b   1.000
_cell.length_c   1.000
_cell.angle_alpha   90.00
_cell.angle_beta   90.00
_cell.angle_gamma   90.00
#
_symmetry.space_group_name_H-M   'P 1'
#
loop_
_entity.id
_entity.type
_entity.pdbx_description
1 polymer ?
#
loop_
_entity_poly.entity_id
_entity_poly.type
_entity_poly.pdbx_seq_one_letter_code
_entity_poly.pdbx_strand_id
1 'polypeptide(L)'
;DEHGEVVAEIRRSDLEPYLGLHYPATDIPQASRFLFMKNRVRMICDCCAQPVQVVQDKELRQPLSLAGSTLRAPHGCHAQYMGNMGSIASLVMAVIINDNDEEYSSRGYQHKGRKLWGLVVCHHTTPRSVPFPLRSACELLMQVFGLQLNMEVELAAQLREKRILRTQTLLCDMLLRDAPIGIVSQSPNI
;
A
#
# COMPACT_ATOMS: atom_id res chain seq x y z
N ASP A 1 -7.51 4.14 9.16
CA ASP A 1 -6.94 3.52 10.38
C ASP A 1 -5.63 2.76 10.10
N GLU A 2 -5.13 2.77 8.86
CA GLU A 2 -3.75 2.38 8.53
C GLU A 2 -3.41 0.89 8.73
N HIS A 3 -4.40 0.04 9.01
CA HIS A 3 -4.23 -1.41 8.99
C HIS A 3 -4.17 -1.93 7.54
N GLY A 4 -3.64 -3.14 7.34
CA GLY A 4 -3.50 -3.74 6.02
C GLY A 4 -4.46 -4.90 5.81
N GLU A 5 -4.82 -5.15 4.54
CA GLU A 5 -5.60 -6.32 4.11
C GLU A 5 -4.90 -6.96 2.90
N VAL A 6 -4.88 -8.30 2.84
CA VAL A 6 -4.43 -9.03 1.65
C VAL A 6 -5.59 -9.14 0.67
N VAL A 7 -5.61 -8.26 -0.34
CA VAL A 7 -6.72 -8.15 -1.32
C VAL A 7 -6.59 -9.08 -2.53
N ALA A 8 -5.38 -9.59 -2.80
CA ALA A 8 -5.11 -10.53 -3.89
C ALA A 8 -3.86 -11.37 -3.56
N GLU A 9 -3.86 -12.64 -3.95
CA GLU A 9 -2.75 -13.55 -3.69
C GLU A 9 -2.61 -14.59 -4.82
N ILE A 10 -1.37 -14.91 -5.17
CA ILE A 10 -1.00 -16.12 -5.88
C ILE A 10 0.11 -16.81 -5.10
N ARG A 11 -0.06 -18.10 -4.81
CA ARG A 11 0.85 -18.86 -3.94
C ARG A 11 1.12 -20.25 -4.47
N ARG A 12 2.15 -20.90 -3.92
CA ARG A 12 2.36 -22.33 -4.07
C ARG A 12 1.20 -23.09 -3.41
N SER A 13 0.71 -24.16 -4.04
CA SER A 13 -0.55 -24.83 -3.65
C SER A 13 -0.53 -25.46 -2.26
N ASP A 14 0.65 -25.83 -1.77
CA ASP A 14 0.90 -26.45 -0.46
C ASP A 14 0.98 -25.48 0.73
N LEU A 15 0.97 -24.16 0.49
CA LEU A 15 1.02 -23.17 1.56
C LEU A 15 -0.39 -22.82 2.06
N GLU A 16 -0.52 -22.24 3.26
CA GLU A 16 -1.80 -21.67 3.69
C GLU A 16 -2.05 -20.34 2.98
N PRO A 17 -3.30 -20.02 2.59
CA PRO A 17 -3.64 -18.75 1.97
C PRO A 17 -3.66 -17.62 3.00
N TYR A 18 -3.21 -16.43 2.61
CA TYR A 18 -3.35 -15.20 3.40
C TYR A 18 -4.42 -14.26 2.87
N LEU A 19 -5.03 -14.57 1.71
CA LEU A 19 -6.11 -13.77 1.11
C LEU A 19 -7.25 -13.48 2.10
N GLY A 20 -7.63 -12.20 2.21
CA GLY A 20 -8.69 -11.71 3.09
C GLY A 20 -8.30 -11.53 4.56
N LEU A 21 -7.06 -11.85 4.95
CA LEU A 21 -6.59 -11.57 6.31
C LEU A 21 -6.25 -10.08 6.48
N HIS A 22 -6.61 -9.55 7.64
CA HIS A 22 -6.28 -8.19 8.08
C HIS A 22 -5.13 -8.21 9.08
N TYR A 23 -4.23 -7.23 8.96
CA TYR A 23 -3.04 -7.09 9.79
C TYR A 23 -3.03 -5.72 10.45
N PRO A 24 -2.65 -5.62 11.73
CA PRO A 24 -2.67 -4.36 12.46
C PRO A 24 -1.68 -3.35 11.87
N ALA A 25 -2.00 -2.07 11.98
CA ALA A 25 -1.15 -0.98 11.49
C ALA A 25 0.28 -1.02 12.05
N THR A 26 0.45 -1.57 13.26
CA THR A 26 1.73 -1.68 13.97
C THR A 26 2.73 -2.63 13.31
N ASP A 27 2.29 -3.56 12.47
CA ASP A 27 3.18 -4.52 11.80
C ASP A 27 4.12 -3.83 10.80
N ILE A 28 3.69 -2.69 10.24
CA ILE A 28 4.51 -1.84 9.38
C ILE A 28 4.52 -0.43 9.97
N PRO A 29 5.53 -0.07 10.80
CA PRO A 29 5.62 1.24 11.42
C PRO A 29 5.62 2.38 10.40
N GLN A 30 5.08 3.55 10.78
CA GLN A 30 4.98 4.73 9.91
C GLN A 30 6.33 5.14 9.28
N ALA A 31 7.42 5.03 10.03
CA ALA A 31 8.78 5.28 9.52
C ALA A 31 9.17 4.34 8.37
N SER A 32 8.75 3.07 8.42
CA SER A 32 9.01 2.10 7.35
C SER A 32 8.16 2.40 6.11
N ARG A 33 6.90 2.80 6.28
CA ARG A 33 6.03 3.26 5.19
C ARG A 33 6.60 4.49 4.48
N PHE A 34 7.10 5.45 5.25
CA PHE A 34 7.79 6.62 4.70
C PHE A 34 9.06 6.23 3.95
N LEU A 35 9.82 5.26 4.44
CA LEU A 35 10.99 4.74 3.71
C LEU A 35 10.60 4.07 2.38
N PHE A 36 9.45 3.41 2.30
CA PHE A 36 8.95 2.83 1.04
C PHE A 36 8.57 3.90 -0.01
N MET A 37 8.22 5.12 0.42
CA MET A 37 8.02 6.25 -0.50
C MET A 37 9.33 6.69 -1.17
N LYS A 38 10.47 6.53 -0.49
CA LYS A 38 11.80 6.87 -1.01
C LYS A 38 12.46 5.69 -1.72
N ASN A 39 12.40 4.51 -1.12
CA ASN A 39 13.03 3.27 -1.59
C ASN A 39 11.92 2.27 -1.92
N ARG A 40 11.56 2.22 -3.20
CA ARG A 40 10.35 1.54 -3.66
C ARG A 40 10.47 0.02 -3.67
N VAL A 41 11.68 -0.52 -3.63
CA VAL A 41 11.93 -1.97 -3.63
C VAL A 41 12.86 -2.32 -2.50
N ARG A 42 12.49 -3.33 -1.71
CA ARG A 42 13.28 -3.86 -0.60
C ARG A 42 13.33 -5.37 -0.66
N MET A 43 14.53 -5.93 -0.58
CA MET A 43 14.74 -7.37 -0.55
C MET A 43 15.43 -7.77 0.75
N ILE A 44 15.00 -8.89 1.33
CA ILE A 44 15.71 -9.62 2.39
C ILE A 44 15.94 -11.03 1.85
N CYS A 45 17.21 -11.41 1.67
CA CYS A 45 17.54 -12.74 1.15
C CYS A 45 17.25 -13.86 2.14
N ASP A 46 17.49 -13.58 3.43
CA ASP A 46 17.38 -14.53 4.53
C ASP A 46 17.21 -13.73 5.83
N CYS A 47 16.09 -13.92 6.55
CA CYS A 47 15.85 -13.28 7.84
C CYS A 47 16.65 -13.90 8.99
N CYS A 48 17.17 -15.12 8.83
CA CYS A 48 17.94 -15.84 9.83
C CYS A 48 19.45 -15.56 9.71
N ALA A 49 19.89 -14.91 8.63
CA ALA A 49 21.29 -14.56 8.42
C ALA A 49 21.78 -13.52 9.44
N GLN A 50 22.99 -13.73 9.97
CA GLN A 50 23.60 -12.79 10.92
C GLN A 50 23.93 -11.46 10.22
N PRO A 51 23.47 -10.30 10.75
CA PRO A 51 23.83 -9.01 10.20
C PRO A 51 25.33 -8.74 10.30
N VAL A 52 25.91 -8.21 9.22
CA VAL A 52 27.33 -7.84 9.17
C VAL A 52 27.51 -6.39 9.60
N GLN A 53 28.41 -6.14 10.55
CA GLN A 53 28.72 -4.78 10.99
C GLN A 53 29.49 -4.01 9.93
N VAL A 54 29.10 -2.73 9.73
CA VAL A 54 29.82 -1.81 8.84
C VAL A 54 30.96 -1.17 9.61
N VAL A 55 32.19 -1.33 9.14
CA VAL A 55 33.35 -0.60 9.66
C VAL A 55 33.28 0.85 9.16
N GLN A 56 33.35 1.80 10.08
CA GLN A 56 33.20 3.23 9.81
C GLN A 56 34.36 4.01 10.43
N ASP A 57 34.68 5.16 9.86
CA ASP A 57 35.69 6.07 10.42
C ASP A 57 35.21 6.64 11.77
N LYS A 58 36.12 6.74 12.75
CA LYS A 58 35.81 7.25 14.09
C LYS A 58 35.53 8.76 14.11
N GLU A 59 35.96 9.49 13.09
CA GLU A 59 35.72 10.93 12.96
C GLU A 59 34.28 11.26 12.54
N LEU A 60 33.50 10.26 12.09
CA LEU A 60 32.09 10.47 11.78
C LEU A 60 31.30 10.80 13.04
N ARG A 61 30.65 11.97 13.04
CA ARG A 61 29.80 12.44 14.15
C ARG A 61 28.59 11.54 14.43
N GLN A 62 28.17 10.76 13.44
CA GLN A 62 27.05 9.83 13.53
C GLN A 62 27.22 8.68 12.54
N PRO A 63 26.58 7.52 12.78
CA PRO A 63 26.64 6.40 11.84
C PRO A 63 26.14 6.77 10.44
N LEU A 64 26.74 6.16 9.42
CA LEU A 64 26.29 6.33 8.03
C LEU A 64 24.82 5.89 7.88
N SER A 65 24.01 6.72 7.22
CA SER A 65 22.63 6.34 6.89
C SER A 65 22.61 5.29 5.79
N LEU A 66 22.14 4.09 6.13
CA LEU A 66 21.94 2.99 5.17
C LEU A 66 20.51 2.94 4.61
N ALA A 67 19.71 4.00 4.81
CA ALA A 67 18.29 4.01 4.44
C ALA A 67 18.05 3.62 2.97
N GLY A 68 18.91 4.06 2.05
CA GLY A 68 18.85 3.73 0.62
C GLY A 68 19.71 2.54 0.18
N SER A 69 20.37 1.85 1.10
CA SER A 69 21.17 0.66 0.75
C SER A 69 20.26 -0.53 0.46
N THR A 70 20.50 -1.19 -0.69
CA THR A 70 19.77 -2.41 -1.09
C THR A 70 20.10 -3.62 -0.20
N LEU A 71 21.21 -3.56 0.54
CA LEU A 71 21.68 -4.60 1.44
C LEU A 71 21.42 -4.29 2.92
N ARG A 72 20.63 -3.24 3.21
CA ARG A 72 20.32 -2.86 4.60
C ARG A 72 19.63 -4.02 5.33
N ALA A 73 20.24 -4.46 6.43
CA ALA A 73 19.70 -5.52 7.28
C ALA A 73 18.30 -5.17 7.82
N PRO A 74 17.40 -6.17 7.98
CA PRO A 74 16.15 -5.97 8.68
C PRO A 74 16.38 -5.61 10.15
N HIS A 75 15.45 -4.83 10.72
CA HIS A 75 15.38 -4.66 12.16
C HIS A 75 15.01 -6.01 12.82
N GLY A 76 15.56 -6.31 13.99
CA GLY A 76 15.40 -7.61 14.67
C GLY A 76 13.93 -8.02 14.86
N CYS A 77 13.06 -7.08 15.23
CA CYS A 77 11.61 -7.34 15.34
C CYS A 77 11.02 -7.87 14.02
N HIS A 78 11.39 -7.27 12.88
CA HIS A 78 10.88 -7.70 11.59
C HIS A 78 11.52 -9.02 11.11
N ALA A 79 12.79 -9.26 11.43
CA ALA A 79 13.43 -10.54 11.16
C ALA A 79 12.75 -11.69 11.93
N GLN A 80 12.41 -11.47 13.21
CA GLN A 80 11.66 -12.42 14.01
C GLN A 80 10.23 -12.60 13.48
N TYR A 81 9.56 -11.52 13.09
CA TYR A 81 8.23 -11.56 12.46
C TYR A 81 8.25 -12.46 11.22
N MET A 82 9.23 -12.29 10.33
CA MET A 82 9.43 -13.13 9.15
C MET A 82 9.63 -14.61 9.51
N GLY A 83 10.49 -14.88 10.51
CA GLY A 83 10.71 -16.23 11.02
C GLY A 83 9.43 -16.88 11.54
N ASN A 84 8.63 -16.15 12.33
CA ASN A 84 7.36 -16.62 12.88
C ASN A 84 6.31 -16.89 11.79
N MET A 85 6.32 -16.11 10.71
CA MET A 85 5.42 -16.26 9.56
C MET A 85 5.89 -17.34 8.57
N GLY A 86 7.10 -17.88 8.73
CA GLY A 86 7.71 -18.82 7.78
C GLY A 86 8.20 -18.18 6.47
N SER A 87 8.32 -16.85 6.42
CA SER A 87 8.80 -16.10 5.25
C SER A 87 10.30 -15.84 5.34
N ILE A 88 11.12 -16.88 5.08
CA ILE A 88 12.59 -16.81 5.19
C ILE A 88 13.19 -15.71 4.32
N ALA A 89 12.71 -15.55 3.09
CA ALA A 89 13.10 -14.45 2.21
C ALA A 89 11.88 -13.60 1.83
N SER A 90 12.11 -12.32 1.56
CA SER A 90 11.07 -11.41 1.10
C SER A 90 11.56 -10.42 0.04
N LEU A 91 10.64 -10.07 -0.87
CA LEU A 91 10.78 -8.95 -1.78
C LEU A 91 9.50 -8.10 -1.67
N VAL A 92 9.66 -6.87 -1.22
CA VAL A 92 8.55 -5.94 -0.99
C VAL A 92 8.69 -4.76 -1.92
N MET A 93 7.60 -4.40 -2.59
CA MET A 93 7.57 -3.29 -3.54
C MET A 93 6.40 -2.35 -3.25
N ALA A 94 6.68 -1.05 -3.30
CA ALA A 94 5.73 0.00 -2.98
C ALA A 94 4.79 0.28 -4.15
N VAL A 95 3.49 0.34 -3.87
CA VAL A 95 2.46 0.81 -4.79
C VAL A 95 2.11 2.24 -4.40
N ILE A 96 2.47 3.19 -5.27
CA ILE A 96 2.31 4.62 -5.02
C ILE A 96 1.30 5.16 -6.03
N ILE A 97 0.31 5.89 -5.53
CA ILE A 97 -0.68 6.60 -6.35
C ILE A 97 -0.66 8.10 -6.03
N ASN A 98 -1.39 8.88 -6.82
CA ASN A 98 -1.60 10.29 -6.52
C ASN A 98 -2.58 10.43 -5.35
N ASP A 99 -2.32 11.41 -4.52
CA ASP A 99 -3.20 11.79 -3.44
C ASP A 99 -4.13 12.88 -3.95
N ASN A 100 -5.36 12.47 -4.26
CA ASN A 100 -6.42 13.34 -4.77
C ASN A 100 -7.30 13.89 -3.63
N ASP A 101 -6.99 13.56 -2.37
CA ASP A 101 -7.72 14.04 -1.19
C ASP A 101 -7.29 15.47 -0.83
N GLU A 102 -7.42 16.42 -1.77
CA GLU A 102 -7.21 17.85 -1.56
C GLU A 102 -8.46 18.55 -0.99
N GLU A 103 -9.08 18.01 0.08
CA GLU A 103 -10.21 18.71 0.71
C GLU A 103 -10.10 18.99 2.22
N TYR A 104 -9.07 18.51 2.94
CA TYR A 104 -8.99 18.81 4.39
C TYR A 104 -7.59 19.05 4.98
N SER A 105 -6.55 19.32 4.19
CA SER A 105 -5.28 19.80 4.76
C SER A 105 -5.20 21.33 4.72
N SER A 106 -5.66 21.98 5.79
CA SER A 106 -5.42 23.40 6.11
C SER A 106 -3.95 23.68 6.47
N ARG A 107 -3.01 23.21 5.65
CA ARG A 107 -1.58 23.53 5.72
C ARG A 107 -1.09 23.67 4.29
N GLY A 108 -1.08 24.92 3.81
CA GLY A 108 -0.59 25.24 2.48
C GLY A 108 0.83 24.72 2.29
N TYR A 109 0.98 23.78 1.37
CA TYR A 109 2.04 23.69 0.37
C TYR A 109 1.52 22.77 -0.73
N GLN A 110 1.24 23.36 -1.89
CA GLN A 110 0.78 22.72 -3.11
C GLN A 110 1.86 21.76 -3.65
N HIS A 111 1.70 20.48 -3.38
CA HIS A 111 2.15 19.42 -4.28
C HIS A 111 1.06 18.38 -4.26
N LYS A 112 0.48 18.05 -5.43
CA LYS A 112 -0.32 16.82 -5.62
C LYS A 112 0.41 15.70 -4.89
N GLY A 113 -0.09 15.30 -3.72
CA GLY A 113 0.63 14.41 -2.83
C GLY A 113 0.83 13.08 -3.55
N ARG A 114 1.90 12.35 -3.26
CA ARG A 114 1.93 10.91 -3.57
C ARG A 114 1.63 10.19 -2.28
N LYS A 115 0.79 9.16 -2.33
CA LYS A 115 0.51 8.31 -1.18
C LYS A 115 0.90 6.86 -1.44
N LEU A 116 1.36 6.19 -0.39
CA LEU A 116 1.56 4.75 -0.40
C LEU A 116 0.18 4.10 -0.31
N TRP A 117 -0.32 3.58 -1.43
CA TRP A 117 -1.62 2.91 -1.46
C TRP A 117 -1.53 1.52 -0.81
N GLY A 118 -0.43 0.82 -1.07
CA GLY A 118 -0.20 -0.53 -0.55
C GLY A 118 1.16 -1.07 -0.95
N LEU A 119 1.35 -2.36 -0.71
CA LEU A 119 2.59 -3.07 -1.01
C LEU A 119 2.28 -4.34 -1.81
N VAL A 120 3.12 -4.64 -2.78
CA VAL A 120 3.23 -6.00 -3.35
C VAL A 120 4.32 -6.72 -2.56
N VAL A 121 3.94 -7.79 -1.86
CA VAL A 121 4.82 -8.55 -0.98
C VAL A 121 5.00 -9.95 -1.55
N CYS A 122 6.24 -10.34 -1.82
CA CYS A 122 6.60 -11.69 -2.21
C CYS A 122 7.32 -12.37 -1.05
N HIS A 123 6.91 -13.59 -0.71
CA HIS A 123 7.55 -14.43 0.29
C HIS A 123 8.24 -15.63 -0.36
N HIS A 124 9.29 -16.13 0.28
CA HIS A 124 9.89 -17.42 -0.04
C HIS A 124 10.18 -18.21 1.23
N THR A 125 9.93 -19.52 1.18
CA THR A 125 10.13 -20.44 2.31
C THR A 125 11.60 -20.82 2.52
N THR A 126 12.48 -20.44 1.60
CA THR A 126 13.93 -20.66 1.66
C THR A 126 14.66 -19.36 1.32
N PRO A 127 15.96 -19.24 1.63
CA PRO A 127 16.74 -18.09 1.22
C PRO A 127 16.65 -17.86 -0.29
N ARG A 128 16.46 -16.61 -0.71
CA ARG A 128 16.34 -16.25 -2.13
C ARG A 128 16.89 -14.87 -2.40
N SER A 129 17.84 -14.79 -3.33
CA SER A 129 18.33 -13.53 -3.87
C SER A 129 17.79 -13.31 -5.28
N VAL A 130 17.28 -12.12 -5.55
CA VAL A 130 16.80 -11.70 -6.87
C VAL A 130 17.80 -10.72 -7.47
N PRO A 131 18.36 -10.96 -8.67
CA PRO A 131 19.32 -10.03 -9.29
C PRO A 131 18.77 -8.61 -9.44
N PHE A 132 19.64 -7.61 -9.28
CA PHE A 132 19.25 -6.20 -9.36
C PHE A 132 18.48 -5.83 -10.64
N PRO A 133 18.88 -6.28 -11.86
CA PRO A 133 18.13 -5.94 -13.08
C PRO A 133 16.66 -6.36 -13.03
N LEU A 134 16.38 -7.53 -12.45
CA LEU A 134 14.99 -7.99 -12.31
C LEU A 134 14.23 -7.14 -11.29
N ARG A 135 14.88 -6.75 -10.19
CA ARG A 135 14.27 -5.83 -9.20
C ARG A 135 13.94 -4.47 -9.81
N SER A 136 14.81 -3.93 -10.66
CA SER A 136 14.56 -2.68 -11.40
C SER A 136 13.43 -2.81 -12.40
N ALA A 137 13.32 -3.94 -13.10
CA ALA A 137 12.17 -4.21 -13.98
C ALA A 137 10.86 -4.30 -13.18
N CYS A 138 10.87 -4.96 -12.02
CA CYS A 138 9.71 -4.99 -11.13
C CYS A 138 9.36 -3.60 -10.58
N GLU A 139 10.35 -2.76 -10.28
CA GLU A 139 10.09 -1.37 -9.87
C GLU A 139 9.33 -0.59 -10.96
N LEU A 140 9.75 -0.73 -12.22
CA LEU A 140 9.05 -0.12 -13.36
C LEU A 140 7.62 -0.67 -13.48
N LEU A 141 7.45 -1.97 -13.34
CA LEU A 141 6.12 -2.60 -13.35
C LEU A 141 5.21 -2.01 -12.27
N MET A 142 5.73 -1.77 -11.06
CA MET A 142 4.96 -1.15 -9.97
C MET A 142 4.58 0.30 -10.25
N GLN A 143 5.38 1.03 -11.03
CA GLN A 143 5.01 2.39 -11.47
C GLN A 143 3.84 2.34 -12.44
N VAL A 144 3.87 1.43 -13.41
CA VAL A 144 2.76 1.23 -14.37
C VAL A 144 1.51 0.74 -13.63
N PHE A 145 1.65 -0.19 -12.69
CA PHE A 145 0.56 -0.65 -11.85
C PHE A 145 -0.06 0.48 -11.03
N GLY A 146 0.75 1.31 -10.37
CA GLY A 146 0.27 2.48 -9.64
C GLY A 146 -0.48 3.48 -10.51
N LEU A 147 -0.03 3.70 -11.76
CA LEU A 147 -0.73 4.56 -12.70
C LEU A 147 -2.10 4.02 -13.08
N GLN A 148 -2.19 2.73 -13.44
CA GLN A 148 -3.47 2.10 -13.77
C GLN A 148 -4.42 2.13 -12.58
N LEU A 149 -3.91 1.81 -11.38
CA LEU A 149 -4.69 1.85 -10.16
C LEU A 149 -5.23 3.26 -9.87
N ASN A 150 -4.42 4.29 -10.10
CA ASN A 150 -4.87 5.68 -9.95
C ASN A 150 -6.04 6.00 -10.90
N MET A 151 -5.99 5.52 -12.15
CA MET A 151 -7.08 5.69 -13.11
C MET A 151 -8.37 4.99 -12.64
N GLU A 152 -8.27 3.75 -12.14
CA GLU A 152 -9.43 3.01 -11.63
C GLU A 152 -10.05 3.68 -10.39
N VAL A 153 -9.22 4.20 -9.49
CA VAL A 153 -9.67 4.93 -8.30
C VAL A 153 -10.39 6.22 -8.69
N GLU A 154 -9.84 6.99 -9.63
CA GLU A 154 -10.46 8.21 -10.14
C GLU A 154 -11.79 7.92 -10.85
N LEU A 155 -11.84 6.86 -11.68
CA LEU A 155 -13.08 6.44 -12.34
C LEU A 155 -14.15 6.00 -11.33
N ALA A 156 -13.76 5.23 -10.30
CA ALA A 156 -14.67 4.82 -9.23
C ALA A 156 -15.22 6.03 -8.46
N ALA A 157 -14.40 7.05 -8.20
CA ALA A 157 -14.82 8.28 -7.56
C ALA A 157 -15.84 9.05 -8.43
N GLN A 158 -15.57 9.22 -9.73
CA GLN A 158 -16.49 9.86 -10.67
C GLN A 158 -17.84 9.11 -10.78
N LEU A 159 -17.81 7.78 -10.83
CA LEU A 159 -19.03 6.96 -10.85
C LEU A 159 -19.83 7.10 -9.55
N ARG A 160 -19.15 7.19 -8.41
CA ARG A 160 -19.77 7.44 -7.11
C ARG A 160 -20.43 8.81 -7.06
N GLU A 161 -19.74 9.86 -7.50
CA GLU A 161 -20.28 11.23 -7.56
C GLU A 161 -21.52 11.31 -8.47
N LYS A 162 -21.44 10.71 -9.67
CA LYS A 162 -22.58 10.63 -10.59
C LYS A 162 -23.77 9.90 -9.98
N ARG A 163 -23.55 8.84 -9.21
CA ARG A 163 -24.62 8.13 -8.48
C ARG A 163 -25.22 9.02 -7.40
N ILE A 164 -24.39 9.72 -6.61
CA ILE A 164 -24.86 10.67 -5.58
C ILE A 164 -25.72 11.76 -6.20
N LEU A 165 -25.27 12.41 -7.28
CA LEU A 165 -26.04 13.45 -7.97
C LEU A 165 -27.38 12.93 -8.48
N ARG A 166 -27.40 11.75 -9.10
CA ARG A 166 -28.65 11.11 -9.55
C ARG A 166 -29.60 10.85 -8.38
N THR A 167 -29.09 10.32 -7.27
CA THR A 167 -29.90 10.09 -6.06
C THR A 167 -30.39 11.40 -5.45
N GLN A 168 -29.59 12.47 -5.44
CA GLN A 168 -30.03 13.80 -4.98
C GLN A 168 -31.15 14.36 -5.85
N THR A 169 -31.00 14.31 -7.18
CA THR A 169 -32.07 14.75 -8.11
C THR A 169 -33.35 13.94 -7.89
N LEU A 170 -33.22 12.62 -7.70
CA LEU A 170 -34.33 11.74 -7.37
C LEU A 170 -35.07 12.20 -6.11
N LEU A 171 -34.32 12.43 -5.02
CA LEU A 171 -34.88 12.83 -3.75
C LEU A 171 -35.55 14.22 -3.82
N CYS A 172 -34.97 15.16 -4.57
CA CYS A 172 -35.58 16.47 -4.81
C CYS A 172 -36.92 16.34 -5.56
N ASP A 173 -36.99 15.50 -6.60
CA ASP A 173 -38.25 15.23 -7.31
C ASP A 173 -39.32 14.62 -6.39
N MET A 174 -38.91 13.68 -5.54
CA MET A 174 -39.82 13.06 -4.56
C MET A 174 -40.34 14.03 -3.51
N LEU A 175 -39.53 15.00 -3.06
CA LEU A 175 -39.93 16.04 -2.10
C LEU A 175 -40.93 17.03 -2.68
N LEU A 176 -40.96 17.23 -3.99
CA LEU A 176 -41.91 18.10 -4.67
C LEU A 176 -43.28 17.44 -4.91
N ARG A 177 -43.47 16.18 -4.50
CA ARG A 177 -44.77 15.48 -4.65
C ARG A 177 -45.77 15.98 -3.60
N ASP A 178 -46.98 16.31 -4.05
CA ASP A 178 -48.04 16.93 -3.23
C ASP A 178 -48.52 16.05 -2.05
N ALA A 179 -48.30 14.74 -2.08
CA ALA A 179 -48.76 13.82 -1.03
C ALA A 179 -47.66 12.84 -0.60
N PRO A 180 -47.51 12.53 0.71
CA PRO A 180 -46.52 11.59 1.21
C PRO A 180 -46.64 10.18 0.61
N ILE A 181 -47.86 9.78 0.22
CA ILE A 181 -48.09 8.48 -0.42
C ILE A 181 -47.41 8.38 -1.79
N GLY A 182 -47.21 9.52 -2.46
CA GLY A 182 -46.55 9.63 -3.75
C GLY A 182 -45.10 9.15 -3.72
N ILE A 183 -44.44 9.14 -2.57
CA ILE A 183 -43.07 8.62 -2.39
C ILE A 183 -43.03 7.09 -2.60
N VAL A 184 -44.10 6.37 -2.24
CA VAL A 184 -44.18 4.90 -2.34
C VAL A 184 -44.99 4.46 -3.55
N SER A 185 -45.99 5.25 -3.96
CA SER A 185 -46.95 4.88 -5.01
C SER A 185 -46.59 5.36 -6.42
N GLN A 186 -45.68 6.33 -6.58
CA GLN A 186 -45.30 6.87 -7.88
C GLN A 186 -43.83 6.56 -8.20
N SER A 187 -43.53 6.26 -9.46
CA SER A 187 -42.18 5.94 -9.91
C SER A 187 -41.38 7.20 -10.22
N PRO A 188 -40.11 7.29 -9.79
CA PRO A 188 -39.37 6.33 -8.96
C PRO A 188 -39.78 6.39 -7.49
N ASN A 189 -39.78 5.23 -6.82
CA ASN A 189 -40.13 5.04 -5.41
C ASN A 189 -38.93 4.59 -4.56
N ILE A 190 -39.12 4.53 -3.25
CA ILE A 190 -38.16 3.95 -2.28
C ILE A 190 -38.19 2.42 -2.37
#